data_AF-A0A9E1M318-F1
#
_entry.id   AF-A0A9E1M318-F1
#
_cell.length_a   1.000
_cell.length_b   1.000
_cell.length_c   1.000
_cell.angle_alpha   90.00
_cell.angle_beta   90.00
_cell.angle_gamma   90.00
#
_symmetry.space_group_name_H-M   'P 1'
#
loop_
_entity.id
_entity.type
_entity.pdbx_description
1 polymer ?
#
loop_
_entity_poly.entity_id
_entity_poly.type
_entity_poly.pdbx_seq_one_letter_code
_entity_poly.pdbx_strand_id
1 'polypeptide(L)'
;MNNHDPYDFCRRYMTEDEYILWKGHPEKGNIFTGREAVMLPFSIVWLSFAVYWEITALRSGSNWFMVLWGLPFVAIGVYLLIGRFIMTAYLRTRTFYVITNRKLMIRKGSRIQIHDGRNLPPMNLVIHKNGNGTILFTQSVYTSKGSRSSTAFAIENIADVAQAQNAVDRMERQVGN
;
A
#
# COMPACT_ATOMS: atom_id res chain seq x y z
N MET A 1 -24.72 -16.90 -6.66
CA MET A 1 -23.54 -16.03 -6.51
C MET A 1 -22.32 -16.95 -6.47
N ASN A 2 -21.49 -16.99 -7.52
CA ASN A 2 -20.28 -17.79 -7.51
C ASN A 2 -19.36 -17.25 -6.41
N ASN A 3 -19.17 -18.03 -5.33
CA ASN A 3 -18.11 -17.79 -4.35
C ASN A 3 -16.78 -18.11 -5.03
N HIS A 4 -16.27 -17.18 -5.85
CA HIS A 4 -14.88 -17.21 -6.24
C HIS A 4 -14.06 -16.85 -5.01
N ASP A 5 -13.21 -17.78 -4.57
CA ASP A 5 -12.26 -17.52 -3.49
C ASP A 5 -11.39 -16.35 -3.96
N PRO A 6 -11.28 -15.23 -3.21
CA PRO A 6 -10.46 -14.09 -3.63
C PRO A 6 -9.00 -14.48 -3.90
N TYR A 7 -8.53 -15.61 -3.38
CA TYR A 7 -7.21 -16.17 -3.59
C TYR A 7 -7.07 -17.03 -4.87
N ASP A 8 -8.14 -17.33 -5.61
CA ASP A 8 -8.09 -18.20 -6.81
C ASP A 8 -7.15 -17.68 -7.91
N PHE A 9 -6.80 -16.39 -7.89
CA PHE A 9 -5.81 -15.83 -8.81
C PHE A 9 -4.46 -16.56 -8.74
N CYS A 10 -4.07 -17.09 -7.58
CA CYS A 10 -2.76 -17.72 -7.40
C CYS A 10 -2.65 -19.03 -8.18
N ARG A 11 -3.76 -19.77 -8.35
CA ARG A 11 -3.78 -21.08 -9.03
C ARG A 11 -3.19 -21.03 -10.44
N ARG A 12 -3.40 -19.92 -11.15
CA ARG A 12 -2.88 -19.72 -12.52
C ARG A 12 -1.35 -19.57 -12.59
N TYR A 13 -0.73 -19.28 -11.46
CA TYR A 13 0.71 -19.02 -11.35
C TYR A 13 1.44 -20.10 -10.54
N MET A 14 0.73 -21.11 -10.04
CA MET A 14 1.30 -22.20 -9.27
C MET A 14 1.71 -23.37 -10.18
N THR A 15 2.82 -24.03 -9.85
CA THR A 15 3.22 -25.31 -10.46
C THR A 15 2.56 -26.48 -9.72
N GLU A 16 2.51 -27.68 -10.30
CA GLU A 16 1.79 -28.83 -9.70
C GLU A 16 2.28 -29.24 -8.31
N ASP A 17 3.59 -29.14 -8.02
CA ASP A 17 4.16 -29.45 -6.69
C ASP A 17 4.13 -28.26 -5.71
N GLU A 18 3.53 -27.15 -6.09
CA GLU A 18 3.50 -25.94 -5.27
C GLU A 18 2.27 -25.92 -4.38
N TYR A 19 2.47 -25.64 -3.11
CA TYR A 19 1.39 -25.56 -2.13
C TYR A 19 1.45 -24.26 -1.33
N ILE A 20 0.28 -23.81 -0.89
CA ILE A 20 0.13 -22.56 -0.15
C ILE A 20 0.57 -22.80 1.30
N LEU A 21 1.54 -22.03 1.77
CA LEU A 21 1.99 -22.00 3.15
C LEU A 21 1.15 -21.03 3.98
N TRP A 22 0.78 -19.88 3.41
CA TRP A 22 -0.01 -18.87 4.08
C TRP A 22 -0.78 -17.99 3.08
N LYS A 23 -1.94 -17.50 3.51
CA LYS A 23 -2.75 -16.53 2.76
C LYS A 23 -3.32 -15.48 3.71
N GLY A 24 -3.39 -14.23 3.24
CA GLY A 24 -3.98 -13.16 4.03
C GLY A 24 -4.18 -11.88 3.25
N HIS A 25 -4.82 -10.90 3.88
CA HIS A 25 -5.07 -9.58 3.33
C HIS A 25 -4.75 -8.51 4.38
N PRO A 26 -4.55 -7.25 3.99
CA PRO A 26 -4.39 -6.18 4.96
C PRO A 26 -5.64 -6.08 5.84
N GLU A 27 -5.43 -5.94 7.14
CA GLU A 27 -6.46 -5.59 8.09
C GLU A 27 -6.91 -4.15 7.93
N LYS A 28 -8.09 -3.84 8.47
CA LYS A 28 -8.59 -2.47 8.56
C LYS A 28 -7.74 -1.68 9.57
N GLY A 29 -7.55 -0.38 9.32
CA GLY A 29 -6.80 0.51 10.22
C GLY A 29 -5.34 0.74 9.80
N ASN A 30 -4.55 1.40 10.64
CA ASN A 30 -3.19 1.86 10.32
C ASN A 30 -3.11 2.79 9.08
N ILE A 31 -4.04 3.74 9.03
CA ILE A 31 -4.04 4.84 8.04
C ILE A 31 -3.10 5.97 8.47
N PHE A 32 -2.86 6.16 9.77
CA PHE A 32 -1.99 7.22 10.29
C PHE A 32 -0.52 6.82 10.22
N THR A 33 0.06 6.94 9.03
CA THR A 33 1.52 6.91 8.86
C THR A 33 2.13 8.28 9.14
N GLY A 34 3.43 8.39 9.43
CA GLY A 34 4.09 9.69 9.69
C GLY A 34 3.91 10.70 8.54
N ARG A 35 3.75 10.22 7.30
CA ARG A 35 3.40 11.05 6.14
C ARG A 35 2.03 11.72 6.29
N GLU A 36 1.06 11.01 6.85
CA GLU A 36 -0.29 11.53 7.07
C GLU A 36 -0.32 12.62 8.14
N ALA A 37 0.55 12.54 9.15
CA ALA A 37 0.64 13.56 10.19
C ALA A 37 1.04 14.94 9.62
N VAL A 38 1.83 14.97 8.55
CA VAL A 38 2.21 16.21 7.86
C VAL A 38 1.21 16.60 6.78
N MET A 39 0.70 15.62 6.02
CA MET A 39 -0.24 15.91 4.92
C MET A 39 -1.61 16.36 5.40
N LEU A 40 -2.12 15.84 6.52
CA LEU A 40 -3.45 16.18 7.02
C LEU A 40 -3.60 17.68 7.37
N PRO A 41 -2.73 18.32 8.18
CA PRO A 41 -2.84 19.76 8.44
C PRO A 41 -2.62 20.58 7.17
N PHE A 42 -1.70 20.16 6.29
CA PHE A 42 -1.51 20.79 4.99
C PHE A 42 -2.79 20.78 4.14
N SER A 43 -3.47 19.63 4.04
CA SER A 43 -4.73 19.49 3.30
C SER A 43 -5.82 20.41 3.84
N ILE A 44 -5.91 20.55 5.17
CA ILE A 44 -6.89 21.44 5.83
C ILE A 44 -6.60 22.91 5.50
N VAL A 45 -5.35 23.34 5.61
CA VAL A 45 -4.94 24.72 5.29
C VAL A 45 -5.16 25.01 3.81
N TRP A 46 -4.77 24.08 2.92
CA TRP A 46 -4.97 24.21 1.48
C TRP A 46 -6.45 24.33 1.12
N LEU A 47 -7.30 23.44 1.64
CA LEU A 47 -8.74 23.47 1.36
C LEU A 47 -9.39 24.74 1.91
N SER A 48 -9.02 25.15 3.12
CA SER A 48 -9.48 26.42 3.73
C SER A 48 -9.11 27.61 2.85
N PHE A 49 -7.87 27.66 2.37
CA PHE A 49 -7.40 28.70 1.47
C PHE A 49 -8.17 28.71 0.14
N ALA A 50 -8.35 27.54 -0.49
CA ALA A 50 -9.07 27.42 -1.75
C ALA A 50 -10.54 27.84 -1.64
N VAL A 51 -11.22 27.44 -0.56
CA VAL A 51 -12.61 27.83 -0.29
C VAL A 51 -12.71 29.33 0.00
N TYR A 52 -11.79 29.88 0.79
CA TYR A 52 -11.74 31.32 1.06
C TYR A 52 -11.54 32.14 -0.21
N TRP A 53 -10.62 31.71 -1.08
CA TRP A 53 -10.39 32.31 -2.39
C TRP A 53 -11.66 32.31 -3.23
N GLU A 54 -12.34 31.16 -3.34
CA GLU A 54 -13.56 31.00 -4.15
C GLU A 54 -14.69 31.93 -3.66
N ILE A 55 -14.92 31.99 -2.34
CA ILE A 55 -15.92 32.89 -1.74
C ILE A 55 -15.58 34.35 -2.05
N THR A 56 -14.30 34.71 -1.99
CA THR A 56 -13.83 36.08 -2.25
C THR A 56 -14.00 36.46 -3.72
N ALA A 57 -13.69 35.55 -4.64
CA ALA A 57 -13.89 35.75 -6.08
C ALA A 57 -15.38 35.94 -6.43
N LEU A 58 -16.27 35.15 -5.82
CA LEU A 58 -17.72 35.28 -6.01
C LEU A 58 -18.28 36.60 -5.46
N ARG A 59 -17.83 37.02 -4.27
CA ARG A 59 -18.32 38.26 -3.62
C ARG A 59 -17.80 39.54 -4.25
N SER A 60 -16.59 39.52 -4.79
CA SER A 60 -15.95 40.69 -5.41
C SER A 60 -16.50 41.00 -6.80
N GLY A 61 -17.41 40.19 -7.35
CA GLY A 61 -17.86 40.32 -8.74
C GLY A 61 -16.70 40.10 -9.71
N SER A 62 -15.71 39.28 -9.33
CA SER A 62 -14.51 39.03 -10.11
C SER A 62 -14.85 38.41 -11.47
N ASN A 63 -13.92 38.55 -12.42
CA ASN A 63 -14.01 37.93 -13.73
C ASN A 63 -14.27 36.42 -13.58
N TRP A 64 -15.21 35.88 -14.37
CA TRP A 64 -15.62 34.47 -14.33
C TRP A 64 -14.45 33.49 -14.42
N PHE A 65 -13.35 33.92 -15.06
CA PHE A 65 -12.10 33.18 -15.11
C PHE A 65 -11.54 32.85 -13.72
N MET A 66 -11.54 33.80 -12.77
CA MET A 66 -11.00 33.58 -11.42
C MET A 66 -11.83 32.58 -10.60
N VAL A 67 -13.15 32.58 -10.81
CA VAL A 67 -14.07 31.63 -10.17
C VAL A 67 -13.83 30.22 -10.72
N LEU A 68 -13.84 30.05 -12.04
CA LEU A 68 -13.56 28.75 -12.64
C LEU A 68 -12.15 28.25 -12.33
N TRP A 69 -11.19 29.15 -12.15
CA TRP A 69 -9.83 28.81 -11.77
C TRP A 69 -9.71 28.29 -10.35
N GLY A 70 -10.57 28.72 -9.42
CA GLY A 70 -10.58 28.25 -8.03
C GLY A 70 -11.13 26.83 -7.87
N LEU A 71 -12.07 26.41 -8.73
CA LEU A 71 -12.70 25.09 -8.67
C LEU A 71 -11.71 23.90 -8.68
N PRO A 72 -10.69 23.85 -9.57
CA PRO A 72 -9.64 22.83 -9.49
C PRO A 72 -8.91 22.79 -8.15
N PHE A 73 -8.64 23.94 -7.51
CA PHE A 73 -7.92 23.99 -6.22
C PHE A 73 -8.77 23.42 -5.09
N VAL A 74 -10.06 23.72 -5.08
CA VAL A 74 -11.02 23.14 -4.14
C VAL A 74 -11.10 21.63 -4.36
N ALA A 75 -11.22 21.17 -5.60
CA ALA A 75 -11.25 19.75 -5.93
C ALA A 75 -9.99 19.01 -5.46
N ILE A 76 -8.81 19.60 -5.67
CA ILE A 76 -7.53 19.07 -5.17
C ILE A 76 -7.54 19.01 -3.64
N GLY A 77 -7.98 20.08 -2.96
CA GLY A 77 -8.07 20.11 -1.50
C GLY A 77 -8.97 19.01 -0.94
N VAL A 78 -10.15 18.80 -1.53
CA VAL A 78 -11.07 17.72 -1.15
C VAL A 78 -10.47 16.34 -1.39
N TYR A 79 -9.79 16.14 -2.51
CA TYR A 79 -9.10 14.88 -2.79
C TYR A 79 -7.98 14.61 -1.78
N LEU A 80 -7.17 15.62 -1.46
CA LEU A 80 -6.07 15.49 -0.49
C LEU A 80 -6.58 15.22 0.93
N LEU A 81 -7.73 15.79 1.31
CA LEU A 81 -8.31 15.65 2.64
C LEU A 81 -9.09 14.34 2.82
N ILE A 82 -9.89 13.92 1.84
CA ILE A 82 -10.81 12.77 1.97
C ILE A 82 -10.56 11.73 0.89
N GLY A 83 -10.47 12.15 -0.37
CA GLY A 83 -10.41 11.25 -1.53
C GLY A 83 -9.26 10.23 -1.46
N ARG A 84 -8.09 10.67 -1.01
CA ARG A 84 -6.91 9.81 -0.85
C ARG A 84 -7.11 8.69 0.17
N PHE A 85 -7.81 8.95 1.27
CA PHE A 85 -8.09 7.93 2.29
C PHE A 85 -9.08 6.89 1.77
N ILE A 86 -10.12 7.33 1.05
CA ILE A 86 -11.10 6.43 0.41
C ILE A 86 -10.40 5.53 -0.60
N MET A 87 -9.55 6.11 -1.47
CA MET A 87 -8.81 5.35 -2.48
C MET A 87 -7.84 4.34 -1.84
N THR A 88 -7.14 4.74 -0.78
CA THR A 88 -6.24 3.85 -0.06
C THR A 88 -6.99 2.71 0.62
N ALA A 89 -8.12 3.01 1.28
CA ALA A 89 -8.97 1.99 1.90
C ALA A 89 -9.53 1.01 0.85
N TYR A 90 -9.98 1.53 -0.29
CA TYR A 90 -10.47 0.74 -1.41
C TYR A 90 -9.40 -0.18 -2.02
N LEU A 91 -8.15 0.28 -2.15
CA LEU A 91 -7.06 -0.55 -2.64
C LEU A 91 -6.68 -1.65 -1.62
N ARG A 92 -6.76 -1.35 -0.32
CA ARG A 92 -6.48 -2.33 0.74
C ARG A 92 -7.47 -3.50 0.76
N THR A 93 -8.76 -3.25 0.53
CA THR A 93 -9.77 -4.33 0.43
C THR A 93 -9.59 -5.20 -0.80
N ARG A 94 -8.79 -4.75 -1.78
CA ARG A 94 -8.45 -5.49 -3.00
C ARG A 94 -7.00 -5.98 -3.01
N THR A 95 -6.37 -5.99 -1.85
CA THR A 95 -5.00 -6.48 -1.71
C THR A 95 -5.01 -7.85 -1.06
N PHE A 96 -4.38 -8.83 -1.71
CA PHE A 96 -4.30 -10.20 -1.25
C PHE A 96 -2.86 -10.68 -1.34
N TYR A 97 -2.43 -11.39 -0.32
CA TYR A 97 -1.10 -11.94 -0.18
C TYR A 97 -1.19 -13.46 -0.13
N VAL A 98 -0.34 -14.14 -0.88
CA VAL A 98 -0.21 -15.59 -0.88
C VAL A 98 1.26 -15.93 -0.80
N ILE A 99 1.63 -16.76 0.16
CA ILE A 99 2.97 -17.30 0.34
C ILE A 99 2.88 -18.80 0.05
N THR A 100 3.67 -19.28 -0.89
CA THR A 100 3.79 -20.70 -1.23
C THR A 100 5.15 -21.24 -0.77
N ASN A 101 5.40 -22.53 -0.95
CA ASN A 101 6.73 -23.11 -0.69
C ASN A 101 7.81 -22.59 -1.64
N ARG A 102 7.47 -21.96 -2.79
CA ARG A 102 8.43 -21.48 -3.79
C ARG A 102 8.46 -19.97 -3.98
N LYS A 103 7.34 -19.27 -3.76
CA LYS A 103 7.21 -17.85 -4.13
C LYS A 103 6.18 -17.10 -3.29
N LEU A 104 6.34 -15.79 -3.29
CA LEU A 104 5.43 -14.84 -2.68
C LEU A 104 4.66 -14.09 -3.77
N MET A 105 3.34 -14.11 -3.68
CA MET A 105 2.46 -13.40 -4.60
C MET A 105 1.71 -12.29 -3.88
N ILE A 106 1.68 -11.12 -4.51
CA ILE A 106 0.94 -9.95 -4.03
C ILE A 106 0.00 -9.50 -5.14
N ARG A 107 -1.31 -9.56 -4.88
CA ARG A 107 -2.31 -8.93 -5.74
C ARG A 107 -2.71 -7.60 -5.14
N LYS A 108 -2.61 -6.52 -5.90
CA LYS A 108 -3.10 -5.17 -5.55
C LYS A 108 -4.07 -4.71 -6.65
N GLY A 109 -5.37 -4.91 -6.42
CA GLY A 109 -6.39 -4.66 -7.43
C GLY A 109 -6.24 -5.59 -8.64
N SER A 110 -5.96 -5.02 -9.81
CA SER A 110 -5.69 -5.77 -11.05
C SER A 110 -4.22 -6.16 -11.23
N ARG A 111 -3.30 -5.55 -10.49
CA ARG A 111 -1.87 -5.82 -10.60
C ARG A 111 -1.51 -7.02 -9.74
N ILE A 112 -0.74 -7.95 -10.31
CA ILE A 112 -0.20 -9.11 -9.60
C ILE A 112 1.33 -9.01 -9.67
N GLN A 113 1.98 -9.12 -8.51
CA GLN A 113 3.42 -9.18 -8.35
C GLN A 113 3.78 -10.57 -7.85
N ILE A 114 4.82 -11.16 -8.42
CA ILE A 114 5.30 -12.49 -8.06
C ILE A 114 6.80 -12.35 -7.76
N HIS A 115 7.20 -12.83 -6.59
CA HIS A 115 8.55 -12.79 -6.09
C HIS A 115 9.02 -14.21 -5.80
N ASP A 116 10.10 -14.64 -6.44
CA ASP A 116 10.70 -15.95 -6.19
C ASP A 116 11.31 -15.99 -4.79
N GLY A 117 11.05 -17.07 -4.06
CA GLY A 117 11.56 -17.32 -2.71
C GLY A 117 13.08 -17.32 -2.61
N ARG A 118 13.76 -17.72 -3.69
CA ARG A 118 15.22 -17.80 -3.75
C ARG A 118 15.90 -16.43 -3.79
N ASN A 119 15.20 -15.43 -4.33
CA ASN A 119 15.73 -14.08 -4.54
C ASN A 119 15.02 -13.03 -3.66
N LEU A 120 14.48 -13.45 -2.51
CA LEU A 120 13.82 -12.52 -1.59
C LEU A 120 14.85 -11.57 -0.97
N PRO A 121 14.60 -10.24 -1.01
CA PRO A 121 15.43 -9.28 -0.28
C PRO A 121 15.39 -9.55 1.23
N PRO A 122 16.36 -9.01 2.00
CA PRO A 122 16.31 -9.04 3.45
C PRO A 122 14.96 -8.57 4.00
N MET A 123 14.44 -9.37 4.93
CA MET A 123 13.15 -9.18 5.57
C MET A 123 13.31 -8.40 6.89
N ASN A 124 12.50 -7.36 7.07
CA ASN A 124 12.40 -6.59 8.30
C ASN A 124 10.97 -6.62 8.82
N LEU A 125 10.81 -6.78 10.13
CA LEU A 125 9.49 -6.84 10.76
C LEU A 125 9.19 -5.54 11.52
N VAL A 126 8.02 -4.97 11.27
CA VAL A 126 7.49 -3.83 12.01
C VAL A 126 6.18 -4.23 12.67
N ILE A 127 6.15 -4.22 14.00
CA ILE A 127 4.93 -4.43 14.78
C ILE A 127 4.27 -3.08 15.07
N HIS A 128 2.99 -2.97 14.75
CA HIS A 128 2.19 -1.77 14.96
C HIS A 128 1.54 -1.80 16.35
N LYS A 129 1.12 -0.63 16.85
CA LYS A 129 0.50 -0.48 18.18
C LYS A 129 -0.80 -1.29 18.36
N ASN A 130 -1.45 -1.66 17.26
CA ASN A 130 -2.69 -2.46 17.26
C ASN A 130 -2.43 -3.98 17.29
N GLY A 131 -1.16 -4.43 17.40
CA GLY A 131 -0.80 -5.85 17.41
C GLY A 131 -0.60 -6.46 16.02
N ASN A 132 -1.07 -5.80 14.96
CA ASN A 132 -0.78 -6.20 13.58
C ASN A 132 0.68 -5.89 13.24
N GLY A 133 1.20 -6.50 12.19
CA GLY A 133 2.55 -6.21 11.72
C GLY A 133 2.65 -6.07 10.22
N THR A 134 3.84 -5.67 9.81
CA THR A 134 4.19 -5.47 8.41
C THR A 134 5.56 -6.07 8.17
N ILE A 135 5.62 -6.94 7.17
CA ILE A 135 6.85 -7.58 6.72
C ILE A 135 7.36 -6.77 5.54
N LEU A 136 8.51 -6.13 5.71
CA LEU A 136 9.16 -5.27 4.72
C LEU A 136 10.31 -6.03 4.06
N PHE A 137 10.36 -6.02 2.72
CA PHE A 137 11.47 -6.56 1.96
C PHE A 137 12.27 -5.39 1.38
N THR A 138 13.50 -5.20 1.84
CA THR A 138 14.33 -4.03 1.49
C THR A 138 15.49 -4.42 0.60
N GLN A 139 15.72 -3.66 -0.47
CA GLN A 139 16.87 -3.79 -1.35
C GLN A 139 17.83 -2.61 -1.16
N SER A 140 19.13 -2.89 -1.15
CA SER A 140 20.17 -1.86 -1.20
C SER A 140 20.37 -1.42 -2.65
N VAL A 141 20.14 -0.14 -2.92
CA VAL A 141 20.45 0.48 -4.21
C VAL A 141 21.73 1.29 -4.04
N TYR A 142 22.79 0.90 -4.74
CA TYR A 142 24.04 1.66 -4.75
C TYR A 142 23.90 2.87 -5.68
N THR A 143 24.29 4.05 -5.19
CA THR A 143 24.27 5.31 -5.92
C THR A 143 25.66 5.95 -5.86
N SER A 144 25.92 6.94 -6.72
CA SER A 144 27.19 7.70 -6.71
C SER A 144 27.48 8.43 -5.39
N LYS A 145 26.47 8.59 -4.53
CA LYS A 145 26.56 9.23 -3.21
C LYS A 145 26.51 8.22 -2.04
N GLY A 146 26.65 6.92 -2.31
CA GLY A 146 26.58 5.85 -1.31
C GLY A 146 25.43 4.87 -1.55
N SER A 147 25.17 3.96 -0.59
CA SER A 147 24.04 3.02 -0.69
C SER A 147 22.78 3.61 -0.04
N ARG A 148 21.63 3.42 -0.69
CA ARG A 148 20.32 3.78 -0.16
C ARG A 148 19.46 2.52 -0.09
N SER A 149 18.99 2.18 1.11
CA SER A 149 18.01 1.11 1.27
C SER A 149 16.64 1.61 0.79
N SER A 150 15.97 0.82 -0.04
CA SER A 150 14.64 1.09 -0.56
C SER A 150 13.75 -0.13 -0.34
N THR A 151 12.51 0.09 0.09
CA THR A 151 11.53 -1.00 0.20
C THR A 151 11.17 -1.49 -1.20
N ALA A 152 11.50 -2.74 -1.52
CA ALA A 152 11.14 -3.38 -2.78
C ALA A 152 9.64 -3.70 -2.80
N PHE A 153 9.16 -4.36 -1.74
CA PHE A 153 7.75 -4.66 -1.52
C PHE A 153 7.49 -4.97 -0.04
N ALA A 154 6.22 -5.10 0.33
CA ALA A 154 5.80 -5.34 1.70
C ALA A 154 4.50 -6.15 1.78
N ILE A 155 4.40 -6.97 2.83
CA ILE A 155 3.14 -7.56 3.30
C ILE A 155 2.63 -6.66 4.43
N GLU A 156 1.67 -5.80 4.10
CA GLU A 156 1.24 -4.71 4.98
C GLU A 156 0.06 -5.07 5.88
N ASN A 157 0.14 -4.64 7.13
CA ASN A 157 -0.90 -4.66 8.17
C ASN A 157 -1.65 -6.00 8.29
N ILE A 158 -0.94 -7.08 8.56
CA ILE A 158 -1.53 -8.42 8.74
C ILE A 158 -1.70 -8.74 10.23
N ALA A 159 -2.77 -9.46 10.59
CA ALA A 159 -3.00 -9.91 11.95
C ALA A 159 -2.01 -11.03 12.35
N ASP A 160 -1.90 -12.07 11.53
CA ASP A 160 -1.09 -13.26 11.80
C ASP A 160 0.35 -13.15 11.28
N VAL A 161 1.06 -12.12 11.74
CA VAL A 161 2.45 -11.83 11.35
C VAL A 161 3.38 -13.01 11.54
N ALA A 162 3.29 -13.67 12.69
CA ALA A 162 4.17 -14.79 13.03
C ALA A 162 3.96 -15.97 12.07
N GLN A 163 2.71 -16.23 11.64
CA GLN A 163 2.44 -17.29 10.67
C GLN A 163 2.97 -16.92 9.28
N ALA A 164 2.79 -15.66 8.86
CA ALA A 164 3.35 -15.18 7.60
C ALA A 164 4.88 -15.23 7.60
N GLN A 165 5.53 -14.84 8.69
CA GLN A 165 6.97 -14.96 8.86
C GLN A 165 7.43 -16.42 8.77
N ASN A 166 6.81 -17.31 9.54
CA ASN A 166 7.12 -18.74 9.50
C ASN A 166 6.93 -19.33 8.09
N ALA A 167 5.93 -18.87 7.34
CA ALA A 167 5.73 -19.27 5.95
C ALA A 167 6.85 -18.75 5.03
N VAL A 168 7.32 -17.52 5.22
CA VAL A 168 8.45 -16.95 4.48
C VAL A 168 9.78 -17.67 4.83
N ASP A 169 9.92 -18.16 6.06
CA ASP A 169 11.11 -18.91 6.50
C ASP A 169 11.08 -20.37 6.06
N ARG A 170 9.89 -20.97 5.96
CA ARG A 170 9.68 -22.32 5.42
C ARG A 170 9.73 -22.40 3.90
N MET A 171 9.62 -21.26 3.22
CA MET A 171 9.81 -21.18 1.78
C MET A 171 11.21 -21.72 1.45
N GLU A 172 11.32 -22.50 0.39
CA GLU A 172 12.58 -23.10 -0.05
C GLU A 172 13.60 -21.99 -0.41
N ARG A 173 14.37 -21.55 0.58
CA ARG A 173 15.59 -20.78 0.37
C ARG A 173 16.67 -21.82 0.12
N GLN A 174 17.22 -21.87 -1.08
CA GLN A 174 18.47 -22.61 -1.26
C GLN A 174 19.51 -21.96 -0.36
N VAL A 175 19.94 -22.68 0.68
CA VAL A 175 21.28 -22.48 1.25
C VAL A 175 22.22 -22.80 0.10
N GLY A 176 22.88 -21.77 -0.43
CA GLY A 176 23.93 -21.99 -1.42
C GLY A 176 24.96 -22.94 -0.83
N ASN A 177 25.25 -24.03 -1.55
CA ASN A 177 26.49 -24.78 -1.38
C ASN A 177 27.66 -23.91 -1.86
#